data_AF-A0A2H0C3G0-F1
#
_entry.id   AF-A0A2H0C3G0-F1
#
_cell.length_a   1.000
_cell.length_b   1.000
_cell.length_c   1.000
_cell.angle_alpha   90.00
_cell.angle_beta   90.00
_cell.angle_gamma   90.00
#
_symmetry.space_group_name_H-M   'P 1'
#
loop_
_entity.id
_entity.type
_entity.pdbx_description
1 polymer ?
#
loop_
_entity_poly.entity_id
_entity_poly.type
_entity_poly.pdbx_seq_one_letter_code
_entity_poly.pdbx_strand_id
1 'polypeptide(L)' 'MENLNFKLSLFAINPFNPSLKTHKLTGKLSQYYSFSITNSYRIIFYFISNNKAFFINIGTHEIYKN' A
#
# COMPACT_ATOMS: atom_id res chain seq x y z
N MET A 1 -0.48 12.82 -10.92
CA MET A 1 -0.68 11.52 -11.61
C MET A 1 0.63 10.77 -11.79
N GLU A 2 1.73 11.43 -12.16
CA GLU A 2 3.06 10.81 -12.41
C GLU A 2 3.59 9.93 -11.25
N ASN A 3 3.37 10.35 -9.99
CA ASN A 3 3.86 9.63 -8.81
C ASN A 3 3.14 8.29 -8.55
N LEU A 4 1.85 8.15 -8.94
CA LEU A 4 1.10 6.91 -8.72
C LEU A 4 1.64 5.78 -9.61
N ASN A 5 1.77 6.02 -10.91
CA ASN A 5 2.26 5.00 -11.85
C ASN A 5 3.67 4.52 -11.51
N PHE A 6 4.55 5.43 -11.10
CA PHE A 6 5.89 5.08 -10.62
C PHE A 6 5.84 4.15 -9.41
N LYS A 7 5.02 4.50 -8.39
CA LYS A 7 4.86 3.69 -7.18
C LYS A 7 4.26 2.32 -7.47
N LEU A 8 3.29 2.23 -8.37
CA LEU A 8 2.69 0.97 -8.81
C LEU A 8 3.69 0.08 -9.55
N SER A 9 4.49 0.66 -10.45
CA SER A 9 5.55 -0.06 -11.18
C SER A 9 6.60 -0.60 -10.22
N LEU A 10 7.01 0.21 -9.25
CA LEU A 10 7.96 -0.21 -8.22
C LEU A 10 7.40 -1.30 -7.32
N PHE A 11 6.12 -1.19 -6.94
CA PHE A 11 5.42 -2.22 -6.17
C PHE A 11 5.35 -3.56 -6.92
N ALA A 12 5.09 -3.53 -8.22
CA ALA A 12 5.04 -4.75 -9.05
C ALA A 12 6.41 -5.47 -9.12
N ILE A 13 7.52 -4.74 -9.01
CA ILE A 13 8.88 -5.30 -8.99
C ILE A 13 9.26 -5.78 -7.59
N ASN A 14 9.07 -4.93 -6.58
CA ASN A 14 9.38 -5.23 -5.20
C ASN A 14 8.39 -4.52 -4.27
N PRO A 15 7.38 -5.22 -3.73
CA PRO A 15 6.35 -4.63 -2.89
C PRO A 15 6.91 -4.12 -1.55
N PHE A 16 8.14 -4.51 -1.16
CA PHE A 16 8.83 -4.04 0.04
C PHE A 16 10.01 -3.13 -0.28
N ASN A 17 10.04 -2.52 -1.47
CA ASN A 17 11.04 -1.50 -1.78
C ASN A 17 11.01 -0.39 -0.70
N PRO A 18 12.16 0.04 -0.15
CA PRO A 18 12.21 1.01 0.95
C PRO A 18 11.46 2.32 0.67
N SER A 19 11.40 2.76 -0.60
CA SER A 19 10.70 3.99 -0.97
C SER A 19 9.17 3.86 -0.89
N LEU A 20 8.63 2.65 -0.90
CA LEU A 20 7.20 2.37 -0.73
C LEU A 20 6.78 2.45 0.74
N LYS A 21 7.72 2.28 1.68
CA LYS A 21 7.45 2.23 3.12
C LYS A 21 6.35 1.22 3.48
N THR A 22 6.36 0.08 2.79
CA THR A 22 5.36 -0.97 2.96
C THR A 22 5.44 -1.58 4.36
N HIS A 23 4.32 -1.65 5.05
CA HIS A 23 4.23 -2.24 6.38
C HIS A 23 2.89 -2.95 6.56
N LYS A 24 2.88 -3.96 7.43
CA LYS A 24 1.65 -4.65 7.85
C LYS A 24 0.86 -3.72 8.78
N LEU A 25 -0.45 -3.67 8.60
CA LEU A 25 -1.32 -2.92 9.48
C LEU A 25 -1.56 -3.70 10.78
N THR A 26 -2.09 -3.02 11.79
CA THR A 26 -2.32 -3.56 13.12
C THR A 26 -3.81 -3.48 13.48
N GLY A 27 -4.20 -4.11 14.59
CA GLY A 27 -5.58 -4.10 15.08
C GLY A 27 -6.56 -4.80 14.12
N LYS A 28 -7.72 -4.18 13.89
CA LYS A 28 -8.79 -4.73 13.02
C LYS A 28 -8.37 -4.91 11.55
N LEU A 29 -7.28 -4.26 11.14
CA LEU A 29 -6.74 -4.32 9.79
C LEU A 29 -5.51 -5.23 9.67
N SER A 30 -5.23 -6.08 10.67
CA SER A 30 -4.01 -6.90 10.73
C SER A 30 -3.79 -7.88 9.58
N GLN A 31 -4.83 -8.17 8.79
CA GLN A 31 -4.72 -8.96 7.57
C GLN A 31 -4.21 -8.17 6.34
N TYR A 32 -4.09 -6.85 6.47
CA TYR A 32 -3.74 -5.95 5.37
C TYR A 32 -2.35 -5.34 5.55
N TYR A 33 -1.84 -4.84 4.43
CA TYR A 33 -0.62 -4.07 4.30
C TYR A 33 -0.95 -2.70 3.74
N SER A 34 -0.01 -1.76 3.92
CA SER A 34 -0.14 -0.42 3.37
C SER A 34 1.19 0.08 2.84
N PHE A 35 1.17 0.79 1.73
CA PHE A 35 2.35 1.47 1.18
C PHE A 35 2.03 2.92 0.77
N SER A 36 3.05 3.78 0.83
CA SER A 36 2.95 5.21 0.53
C SER A 36 3.07 5.52 -0.95
N ILE A 37 2.11 6.28 -1.47
CA ILE A 37 2.19 6.92 -2.79
C ILE A 37 2.88 8.27 -2.65
N THR A 38 2.41 9.09 -1.70
CA THR A 38 3.01 10.35 -1.29
C THR A 38 3.15 10.37 0.24
N ASN A 39 3.56 11.50 0.82
CA ASN A 39 3.54 11.66 2.28
C ASN A 39 2.12 11.55 2.85
N SER A 40 1.09 11.94 2.08
CA SER A 40 -0.29 11.97 2.57
C SER A 40 -1.12 10.76 2.12
N TYR A 41 -0.85 10.19 0.94
CA TYR A 41 -1.66 9.11 0.35
C TYR A 41 -1.03 7.72 0.49
N ARG A 42 -1.87 6.71 0.76
CA ARG A 42 -1.50 5.29 0.80
C ARG A 42 -2.49 4.40 0.06
N ILE A 43 -1.99 3.24 -0.37
CA ILE A 43 -2.79 2.10 -0.82
C ILE A 43 -2.81 1.05 0.28
N ILE A 44 -4.00 0.55 0.62
CA ILE A 44 -4.20 -0.62 1.49
C ILE A 44 -4.45 -1.84 0.61
N PHE A 45 -3.79 -2.95 0.92
CA PHE A 45 -3.86 -4.17 0.11
C PHE A 45 -3.64 -5.43 0.93
N TYR A 46 -3.88 -6.59 0.34
CA TYR A 46 -3.38 -7.88 0.82
C TYR A 46 -2.81 -8.69 -0.34
N PHE A 47 -1.93 -9.65 -0.03
CA PHE A 47 -1.43 -10.61 -1.01
C PHE A 47 -2.45 -11.72 -1.19
N ILE A 48 -2.91 -11.93 -2.43
CA ILE A 48 -3.72 -13.10 -2.81
C ILE A 48 -2.82 -14.33 -2.97
N SER A 49 -1.59 -14.11 -3.44
CA SER A 49 -0.53 -15.11 -3.58
C SER A 49 0.81 -14.40 -3.71
N ASN A 50 1.92 -15.15 -3.82
CA ASN A 50 3.27 -14.59 -3.86
C ASN A 50 3.50 -13.53 -4.95
N ASN A 51 2.72 -13.54 -6.04
CA ASN A 51 2.86 -12.62 -7.17
C ASN A 51 1.59 -11.80 -7.47
N LYS A 52 0.59 -11.82 -6.59
CA LYS A 52 -0.66 -11.08 -6.77
C LYS A 52 -1.07 -10.38 -5.49
N ALA A 53 -1.40 -9.10 -5.63
CA ALA A 53 -1.97 -8.29 -4.56
C ALA A 53 -3.33 -7.75 -4.98
N PHE A 54 -4.24 -7.60 -4.02
CA PHE A 54 -5.52 -6.96 -4.20
C PHE A 54 -5.53 -5.61 -3.50
N PHE A 55 -5.73 -4.53 -4.24
CA PHE A 55 -5.83 -3.17 -3.67
C PHE A 55 -7.26 -2.91 -3.23
N ILE A 56 -7.43 -2.59 -1.96
CA ILE A 56 -8.74 -2.44 -1.32
C ILE A 56 -9.16 -0.97 -1.25
N ASN A 57 -8.20 -0.10 -0.98
CA ASN A 57 -8.47 1.31 -0.77
C ASN A 57 -7.26 2.15 -1.13
N ILE A 58 -7.52 3.38 -1.59
CA ILE A 58 -6.56 4.44 -1.78
C ILE A 58 -7.09 5.69 -1.08
N GLY A 59 -6.29 6.29 -0.21
CA GLY A 59 -6.73 7.44 0.55
C GLY A 59 -5.63 8.04 1.40
N THR A 60 -5.98 9.04 2.20
CA THR A 60 -5.01 9.73 3.04
C THR A 60 -4.69 8.94 4.31
N HIS A 61 -3.90 9.50 5.23
CA HIS A 61 -3.79 8.97 6.59
C HIS A 61 -5.14 8.86 7.34
N GLU A 62 -6.20 9.50 6.84
CA GLU A 62 -7.52 9.45 7.48
C GLU A 62 -8.24 8.11 7.30
N ILE A 63 -7.74 7.20 6.45
CA ILE A 63 -8.31 5.84 6.34
C ILE A 63 -8.20 5.06 7.68
N TYR A 64 -7.37 5.52 8.63
CA TYR A 64 -7.26 4.95 9.96
C TYR A 64 -8.17 5.59 11.01
N LYS A 65 -8.85 6.70 10.69
CA LYS A 65 -9.77 7.36 11.61
C LYS A 65 -11.14 6.69 11.46
N ASN A 66 -11.51 5.90 12.47
CA ASN A 66 -12.93 5.60 12.76
C ASN A 66 -13.59 6.86 13.32
#